data_AF-A0A9P0PM84-F1
#
_entry.id   AF-A0A9P0PM84-F1
#
_cell.length_a   1.000
_cell.length_b   1.000
_cell.length_c   1.000
_cell.angle_alpha   90.00
_cell.angle_beta   90.00
_cell.angle_gamma   90.00
#
_symmetry.space_group_name_H-M   'P 1'
#
loop_
_entity.id
_entity.type
_entity.pdbx_description
1 polymer ?
#
loop_
_entity_poly.entity_id
_entity_poly.type
_entity_poly.pdbx_seq_one_letter_code
_entity_poly.pdbx_strand_id
1 'polypeptide(L)'
;MGNHHGHQSTKSESSSAASSHNGSKKNSISRTVSGNDIQEKPSLMLPVEKLAKILEDKSHKQEGVNHGITMQVFIANLFSRYPVFGEKLFNYLHQSSKTKHSYIPTNAFKQQCENYLAIIDDDAVRQRLVKMWAHPSEETSADSLTPEDVTSLLMCTYQISMDHYSEGPQMCLSVHKTLNAVVDSCFHGKKVLSAQYVTHWVEANIPRLLFPLHRFAIHALATAWRTLEEDEPSPAVGKNVFEKIFLNLF
;
A
#
# COMPACT_ATOMS: atom_id res chain seq x y z
N MET A 1 -50.65 -41.24 37.56
CA MET A 1 -49.80 -40.72 38.66
C MET A 1 -48.81 -39.76 38.00
N GLY A 2 -49.12 -38.48 37.80
CA GLY A 2 -49.00 -37.35 38.77
C GLY A 2 -47.57 -36.79 38.71
N ASN A 3 -47.24 -35.49 38.69
CA ASN A 3 -47.94 -34.21 38.61
C ASN A 3 -46.83 -33.11 38.40
N HIS A 4 -47.10 -32.08 37.59
CA HIS A 4 -46.73 -30.63 37.69
C HIS A 4 -45.25 -30.20 37.94
N HIS A 5 -44.59 -29.45 37.04
CA HIS A 5 -44.63 -27.97 36.76
C HIS A 5 -44.23 -27.05 37.93
N GLY A 6 -43.30 -26.10 37.70
CA GLY A 6 -43.15 -24.93 38.56
C GLY A 6 -41.89 -24.07 38.37
N HIS A 7 -42.03 -23.00 37.59
CA HIS A 7 -41.13 -21.83 37.44
C HIS A 7 -41.18 -20.92 38.69
N GLN A 8 -40.11 -20.22 39.07
CA GLN A 8 -40.26 -18.88 39.70
C GLN A 8 -39.02 -17.99 39.67
N SER A 9 -39.31 -16.69 39.63
CA SER A 9 -38.44 -15.54 39.41
C SER A 9 -38.35 -14.64 40.67
N THR A 10 -37.26 -13.85 40.74
CA THR A 10 -37.14 -12.45 41.24
C THR A 10 -37.43 -12.04 42.70
N LYS A 11 -36.45 -11.35 43.34
CA LYS A 11 -36.49 -9.97 43.95
C LYS A 11 -35.32 -9.77 44.97
N SER A 12 -34.42 -8.77 44.80
CA SER A 12 -34.30 -7.46 45.52
C SER A 12 -34.27 -7.57 47.07
N GLU A 13 -33.41 -6.94 47.87
CA GLU A 13 -32.96 -5.53 47.93
C GLU A 13 -31.87 -5.32 49.04
N SER A 14 -31.33 -4.09 49.08
CA SER A 14 -30.28 -3.42 49.89
C SER A 14 -30.23 -3.50 51.43
N SER A 15 -29.06 -3.20 52.04
CA SER A 15 -28.88 -2.12 53.07
C SER A 15 -27.42 -1.99 53.60
N SER A 16 -27.12 -0.82 54.18
CA SER A 16 -25.83 -0.14 54.39
C SER A 16 -25.44 0.05 55.88
N ALA A 17 -24.20 0.54 56.16
CA ALA A 17 -23.75 1.51 57.20
C ALA A 17 -22.42 1.09 57.90
N ALA A 18 -21.29 1.83 57.75
CA ALA A 18 -20.75 2.97 58.54
C ALA A 18 -19.87 2.52 59.75
N SER A 19 -18.76 3.13 60.24
CA SER A 19 -18.15 4.49 60.28
C SER A 19 -16.65 4.35 60.74
N SER A 20 -15.64 5.13 60.32
CA SER A 20 -15.16 6.52 60.65
C SER A 20 -14.06 6.63 61.73
N HIS A 21 -12.92 7.28 61.40
CA HIS A 21 -12.13 8.32 62.13
C HIS A 21 -10.63 8.29 61.75
N ASN A 22 -9.79 9.34 61.79
CA ASN A 22 -9.84 10.82 61.72
C ASN A 22 -8.37 11.27 61.92
N GLY A 23 -7.89 12.40 61.34
CA GLY A 23 -6.59 12.97 61.73
C GLY A 23 -5.90 13.89 60.71
N SER A 24 -5.92 15.20 60.96
CA SER A 24 -5.38 16.29 60.13
C SER A 24 -4.04 16.84 60.64
N LYS A 25 -3.16 17.37 59.76
CA LYS A 25 -2.67 18.79 59.71
C LYS A 25 -1.25 19.01 59.11
N LYS A 26 -1.21 20.01 58.20
CA LYS A 26 -0.25 21.14 57.99
C LYS A 26 1.16 20.99 57.34
N ASN A 27 1.32 21.87 56.34
CA ASN A 27 2.48 22.68 55.93
C ASN A 27 3.63 22.03 55.12
N SER A 28 3.77 22.42 53.85
CA SER A 28 4.96 23.15 53.34
C SER A 28 4.75 23.55 51.88
N ILE A 29 4.84 24.86 51.61
CA ILE A 29 4.99 25.42 50.27
C ILE A 29 6.44 25.15 49.84
N SER A 30 6.63 24.43 48.74
CA SER A 30 7.88 24.49 47.97
C SER A 30 7.54 24.66 46.50
N ARG A 31 7.82 25.86 46.00
CA ARG A 31 7.85 26.20 44.59
C ARG A 31 9.06 25.51 43.98
N THR A 32 8.84 24.49 43.18
CA THR A 32 9.82 24.06 42.17
C THR A 32 9.19 24.29 40.80
N VAL A 33 9.63 25.39 40.18
CA VAL A 33 9.54 25.60 38.74
C VAL A 33 10.40 24.51 38.11
N SER A 34 9.76 23.45 37.62
CA SER A 34 10.41 22.53 36.69
C SER A 34 9.83 22.83 35.33
N GLY A 35 10.65 23.46 34.49
CA GLY A 35 10.34 23.64 33.08
C GLY A 35 9.98 22.29 32.49
N ASN A 36 8.78 22.22 31.90
CA ASN A 36 8.44 21.17 30.98
C ASN A 36 9.25 21.43 29.69
N ASP A 37 10.52 21.06 29.68
CA ASP A 37 11.16 20.61 28.45
C ASP A 37 10.48 19.30 28.09
N ILE A 38 9.32 19.41 27.44
CA ILE A 38 8.76 18.34 26.64
C ILE A 38 9.77 18.18 25.51
N GLN A 39 10.78 17.33 25.73
CA GLN A 39 11.39 16.60 24.64
C GLN A 39 10.22 15.92 23.92
N GLU A 40 9.77 16.51 22.81
CA GLU A 40 9.01 15.80 21.79
C GLU A 40 9.85 14.58 21.45
N LYS A 41 9.55 13.45 22.09
CA LYS A 41 9.96 12.15 21.60
C LYS A 41 9.51 12.13 20.15
N PRO A 42 10.40 11.96 19.16
CA PRO A 42 9.98 11.80 17.78
C PRO A 42 8.95 10.68 17.79
N SER A 43 7.70 11.00 17.47
CA SER A 43 6.69 9.96 17.34
C SER A 43 7.22 9.02 16.26
N LEU A 44 7.50 7.78 16.64
CA LEU A 44 7.92 6.73 15.70
C LEU A 44 6.68 6.35 14.89
N MET A 45 6.23 7.26 14.03
CA MET A 45 5.17 7.02 13.07
C MET A 45 5.59 5.85 12.18
N LEU A 46 4.64 4.97 11.89
CA LEU A 46 4.89 3.82 11.04
C LEU A 46 5.29 4.28 9.63
N PRO A 47 6.09 3.49 8.88
CA PRO A 47 6.58 3.87 7.55
C PRO A 47 5.49 4.38 6.59
N VAL A 48 4.35 3.68 6.54
CA VAL A 48 3.20 4.06 5.69
C VAL A 48 2.55 5.34 6.18
N GLU A 49 2.51 5.57 7.49
CA GLU A 49 1.91 6.76 8.08
C GLU A 49 2.73 8.01 7.77
N LYS A 50 4.06 7.91 7.87
CA LYS A 50 4.98 8.96 7.44
C LYS A 50 4.83 9.25 5.95
N LEU A 51 4.85 8.20 5.13
CA LEU A 51 4.69 8.34 3.68
C LEU A 51 3.38 9.05 3.34
N ALA A 52 2.27 8.61 3.94
CA ALA A 52 0.95 9.21 3.69
C ALA A 52 0.92 10.70 4.03
N LYS A 53 1.52 11.10 5.16
CA LYS A 53 1.61 12.51 5.57
C LYS A 53 2.40 13.35 4.57
N ILE A 54 3.58 12.87 4.16
CA ILE A 54 4.41 13.58 3.16
C ILE A 54 3.67 13.75 1.84
N LEU A 55 2.99 12.70 1.36
CA LEU A 55 2.24 12.75 0.11
C LEU A 55 0.99 13.63 0.21
N GLU A 56 0.31 13.65 1.36
CA GLU A 56 -0.80 14.57 1.64
C GLU A 56 -0.31 16.03 1.58
N ASP A 57 0.77 16.35 2.28
CA ASP A 57 1.35 17.70 2.28
C ASP A 57 1.75 18.14 0.86
N LYS A 58 2.32 17.22 0.06
CA LYS A 58 2.65 17.50 -1.35
C LYS A 58 1.41 17.66 -2.22
N SER A 59 0.37 16.87 -2.01
CA SER A 59 -0.91 16.98 -2.73
C SER A 59 -1.61 18.30 -2.43
N HIS A 60 -1.57 18.74 -1.17
CA HIS A 60 -2.06 20.05 -0.77
C HIS A 60 -1.27 21.18 -1.44
N LYS A 61 0.07 21.14 -1.36
CA LYS A 61 0.95 22.19 -1.91
C LYS A 61 0.89 22.30 -3.44
N GLN A 62 0.76 21.19 -4.15
CA GLN A 62 0.84 21.16 -5.63
C GLN A 62 -0.52 21.28 -6.31
N GLU A 63 -1.57 20.71 -5.73
CA GLU A 63 -2.88 20.56 -6.38
C GLU A 63 -4.03 21.11 -5.53
N GLY A 64 -3.77 21.63 -4.34
CA GLY A 64 -4.80 22.19 -3.44
C GLY A 64 -5.71 21.13 -2.82
N VAL A 65 -5.35 19.85 -2.90
CA VAL A 65 -6.15 18.74 -2.33
C VAL A 65 -5.88 18.64 -0.84
N ASN A 66 -6.92 18.87 -0.03
CA ASN A 66 -6.85 18.70 1.42
C ASN A 66 -7.15 17.25 1.81
N HIS A 67 -6.34 16.66 2.69
CA HIS A 67 -6.60 15.33 3.29
C HIS A 67 -6.68 14.18 2.29
N GLY A 68 -5.83 14.20 1.26
CA GLY A 68 -5.79 13.16 0.24
C GLY A 68 -4.50 13.11 -0.55
N ILE A 69 -4.27 11.96 -1.19
CA ILE A 69 -3.13 11.71 -2.07
C ILE A 69 -3.65 11.61 -3.51
N THR A 70 -3.12 12.45 -4.38
CA THR A 70 -3.44 12.43 -5.83
C THR A 70 -2.55 11.44 -6.56
N MET A 71 -3.04 10.95 -7.71
CA MET A 71 -2.27 10.03 -8.55
C MET A 71 -0.96 10.63 -9.03
N GLN A 72 -0.97 11.91 -9.41
CA GLN A 72 0.22 12.59 -9.93
C GLN A 72 1.29 12.71 -8.87
N VAL A 73 0.92 13.13 -7.65
CA VAL A 73 1.86 13.16 -6.51
C VAL A 73 2.37 11.78 -6.17
N PHE A 74 1.51 10.75 -6.15
CA PHE A 74 1.93 9.37 -5.91
C PHE A 74 2.97 8.90 -6.93
N ILE A 75 2.70 9.07 -8.24
CA ILE A 75 3.61 8.64 -9.31
C ILE A 75 4.91 9.44 -9.26
N ALA A 76 4.84 10.77 -9.18
CA ALA A 76 6.01 11.63 -9.23
C ALA A 76 7.00 11.37 -8.08
N ASN A 77 6.50 10.98 -6.90
CA ASN A 77 7.34 10.77 -5.72
C ASN A 77 7.77 9.31 -5.53
N LEU A 78 7.01 8.33 -6.03
CA LEU A 78 7.29 6.91 -5.77
C LEU A 78 7.65 6.09 -7.00
N PHE A 79 7.13 6.47 -8.17
CA PHE A 79 7.21 5.69 -9.40
C PHE A 79 7.66 6.53 -10.61
N SER A 80 8.50 7.55 -10.37
CA SER A 80 8.93 8.49 -11.41
C SER A 80 9.62 7.83 -12.61
N ARG A 81 10.34 6.71 -12.38
CA ARG A 81 10.95 5.89 -13.44
C ARG A 81 9.98 4.89 -14.09
N TYR A 82 8.90 4.54 -13.40
CA TYR A 82 7.94 3.52 -13.83
C TYR A 82 6.49 4.04 -13.74
N PRO A 83 6.14 5.14 -14.44
CA PRO A 83 4.86 5.82 -14.26
C PRO A 83 3.66 4.93 -14.59
N VAL A 84 3.77 4.05 -15.59
CA VAL A 84 2.73 3.07 -15.95
C VAL A 84 2.43 2.14 -14.76
N PHE A 85 3.45 1.65 -14.07
CA PHE A 85 3.25 0.80 -12.90
C PHE A 85 2.66 1.60 -11.73
N GLY A 86 3.14 2.82 -11.51
CA GLY A 86 2.61 3.71 -10.49
C GLY A 86 1.12 4.02 -10.69
N GLU A 87 0.70 4.29 -11.93
CA GLU A 87 -0.71 4.49 -12.29
C GLU A 87 -1.55 3.25 -11.99
N LYS A 88 -1.10 2.07 -12.45
CA LYS A 88 -1.82 0.80 -12.25
C LYS A 88 -1.97 0.46 -10.77
N LEU A 89 -0.92 0.67 -9.98
CA LEU A 89 -0.97 0.48 -8.53
C LEU A 89 -1.89 1.50 -7.85
N PHE A 90 -1.79 2.79 -8.19
CA PHE A 90 -2.64 3.82 -7.61
C PHE A 90 -4.11 3.55 -7.89
N ASN A 91 -4.46 3.23 -9.13
CA ASN A 91 -5.83 2.89 -9.52
C ASN A 91 -6.35 1.68 -8.75
N TYR A 92 -5.51 0.66 -8.54
CA TYR A 92 -5.87 -0.49 -7.73
C TYR A 92 -6.15 -0.13 -6.26
N LEU A 93 -5.28 0.69 -5.64
CA LEU A 93 -5.48 1.16 -4.26
C LEU A 93 -6.75 2.03 -4.16
N HIS A 94 -6.97 2.89 -5.16
CA HIS A 94 -8.12 3.78 -5.25
C HIS A 94 -9.44 2.99 -5.34
N GLN A 95 -9.53 2.04 -6.29
CA GLN A 95 -10.69 1.17 -6.43
C GLN A 95 -10.95 0.35 -5.16
N SER A 96 -9.89 -0.17 -4.54
CA SER A 96 -9.98 -0.95 -3.30
C SER A 96 -10.47 -0.12 -2.11
N SER A 97 -10.21 1.19 -2.12
CA SER A 97 -10.70 2.14 -1.10
C SER A 97 -12.18 2.51 -1.26
N LYS A 98 -12.79 2.22 -2.42
CA LYS A 98 -14.18 2.57 -2.76
C LYS A 98 -14.50 4.07 -2.63
N THR A 99 -13.48 4.92 -2.71
CA THR A 99 -13.65 6.38 -2.70
C THR A 99 -14.28 6.86 -4.02
N LYS A 100 -15.10 7.90 -3.93
CA LYS A 100 -15.66 8.59 -5.11
C LYS A 100 -14.85 9.82 -5.52
N HIS A 101 -13.88 10.21 -4.69
CA HIS A 101 -13.01 11.34 -4.97
C HIS A 101 -11.99 10.96 -6.06
N SER A 102 -11.44 11.95 -6.78
CA SER A 102 -10.33 11.73 -7.71
C SER A 102 -9.00 11.38 -7.02
N TYR A 103 -8.95 11.50 -5.70
CA TYR A 103 -7.81 11.21 -4.84
C TYR A 103 -8.18 10.13 -3.80
N ILE A 104 -7.17 9.52 -3.17
CA ILE A 104 -7.36 8.59 -2.07
C ILE A 104 -7.25 9.37 -0.75
N PRO A 105 -8.30 9.41 0.10
CA PRO A 105 -8.20 10.05 1.41
C PRO A 105 -7.06 9.45 2.25
N THR A 106 -6.33 10.26 3.03
CA THR A 106 -5.10 9.83 3.72
C THR A 106 -5.27 8.55 4.54
N ASN A 107 -6.35 8.44 5.32
CA ASN A 107 -6.62 7.24 6.11
C ASN A 107 -6.89 6.01 5.24
N ALA A 108 -7.63 6.18 4.14
CA ALA A 108 -7.87 5.10 3.20
C ALA A 108 -6.57 4.67 2.50
N PHE A 109 -5.72 5.63 2.12
CA PHE A 109 -4.41 5.35 1.52
C PHE A 109 -3.54 4.50 2.44
N LYS A 110 -3.44 4.87 3.73
CA LYS A 110 -2.70 4.09 4.74
C LYS A 110 -3.21 2.66 4.81
N GLN A 111 -4.53 2.48 4.97
CA GLN A 111 -5.14 1.17 5.05
C GLN A 111 -4.90 0.32 3.80
N GLN A 112 -5.02 0.91 2.59
CA GLN A 112 -4.78 0.17 1.36
C GLN A 112 -3.31 -0.20 1.16
N CYS A 113 -2.38 0.67 1.57
CA CYS A 113 -0.96 0.34 1.57
C CYS A 113 -0.64 -0.80 2.55
N GLU A 114 -1.16 -0.76 3.77
CA GLU A 114 -1.00 -1.84 4.76
C GLU A 114 -1.56 -3.16 4.25
N ASN A 115 -2.76 -3.13 3.65
CA ASN A 115 -3.37 -4.32 3.03
C ASN A 115 -2.51 -4.88 1.90
N TYR A 116 -1.89 -4.01 1.09
CA TYR A 116 -1.01 -4.43 0.01
C TYR A 116 0.31 -5.02 0.54
N LEU A 117 0.92 -4.38 1.54
CA LEU A 117 2.15 -4.85 2.19
C LEU A 117 1.96 -6.19 2.92
N ALA A 118 0.74 -6.50 3.36
CA ALA A 118 0.40 -7.76 4.01
C ALA A 118 0.26 -8.96 3.03
N ILE A 119 0.37 -8.73 1.72
CA ILE A 119 0.29 -9.81 0.72
C ILE A 119 1.63 -10.55 0.70
N ILE A 120 1.64 -11.75 1.27
CA ILE A 120 2.83 -12.62 1.33
C ILE A 120 2.65 -13.86 0.44
N ASP A 121 1.41 -14.24 0.20
CA ASP A 121 1.07 -15.42 -0.60
C ASP A 121 1.30 -15.18 -2.10
N ASP A 122 2.06 -16.08 -2.73
CA ASP A 122 2.49 -15.98 -4.12
C ASP A 122 1.32 -16.00 -5.11
N ASP A 123 0.27 -16.78 -4.83
CA ASP A 123 -0.95 -16.83 -5.66
C ASP A 123 -1.70 -15.51 -5.56
N ALA A 124 -1.87 -14.99 -4.36
CA ALA A 124 -2.45 -13.68 -4.12
C ALA A 124 -1.65 -12.57 -4.82
N VAL A 125 -0.31 -12.60 -4.80
CA VAL A 125 0.52 -11.64 -5.53
C VAL A 125 0.22 -11.66 -7.02
N ARG A 126 0.24 -12.85 -7.64
CA ARG A 126 -0.07 -13.00 -9.08
C ARG A 126 -1.45 -12.46 -9.42
N GLN A 127 -2.46 -12.86 -8.66
CA GLN A 127 -3.83 -12.43 -8.87
C GLN A 127 -3.97 -10.91 -8.80
N ARG A 128 -3.30 -10.27 -7.83
CA ARG A 128 -3.35 -8.82 -7.61
C ARG A 128 -2.67 -8.05 -8.72
N LEU A 129 -1.49 -8.51 -9.15
CA LEU A 129 -0.76 -7.89 -10.26
C LEU A 129 -1.50 -8.04 -11.58
N VAL A 130 -2.07 -9.20 -11.89
CA VAL A 130 -2.91 -9.37 -13.08
C VAL A 130 -4.16 -8.47 -13.00
N LYS A 131 -4.80 -8.40 -11.83
CA LYS A 131 -5.98 -7.57 -11.61
C LYS A 131 -5.72 -6.07 -11.83
N MET A 132 -4.53 -5.56 -11.51
CA MET A 132 -4.18 -4.15 -11.76
C MET A 132 -4.27 -3.75 -13.24
N TRP A 133 -4.09 -4.71 -14.16
CA TRP A 133 -4.21 -4.48 -15.61
C TRP A 133 -5.56 -4.89 -16.17
N ALA A 134 -6.44 -5.49 -15.37
CA ALA A 134 -7.74 -5.93 -15.81
C ALA A 134 -8.72 -4.77 -15.92
N HIS A 135 -9.55 -4.82 -16.96
CA HIS A 135 -10.66 -3.89 -17.16
C HIS A 135 -11.92 -4.50 -16.56
N PRO A 136 -12.65 -3.74 -15.70
CA PRO A 136 -13.95 -4.17 -15.24
C PRO A 136 -14.89 -4.29 -16.44
N SER A 137 -15.62 -5.39 -16.52
CA SER A 137 -16.64 -5.60 -17.55
C SER A 137 -18.01 -5.27 -16.98
N GLU A 138 -18.78 -4.45 -17.69
CA GLU A 138 -20.19 -4.19 -17.34
C GLU A 138 -21.11 -5.34 -17.78
N GLU A 139 -20.72 -6.07 -18.83
CA GLU A 139 -21.51 -7.15 -19.42
C GLU A 139 -21.29 -8.50 -18.73
N THR A 140 -20.09 -8.71 -18.18
CA THR A 140 -19.71 -9.95 -17.50
C THR A 140 -19.20 -9.66 -16.11
N SER A 141 -19.55 -10.48 -15.13
CA SER A 141 -19.03 -10.34 -13.76
C SER A 141 -17.53 -10.58 -13.60
N ALA A 142 -16.82 -10.94 -14.68
CA ALA A 142 -15.40 -11.21 -14.70
C ALA A 142 -14.63 -10.05 -15.36
N ASP A 143 -13.64 -9.53 -14.64
CA ASP A 143 -12.65 -8.59 -15.18
C ASP A 143 -11.91 -9.24 -16.37
N SER A 144 -11.49 -8.43 -17.35
CA SER A 144 -10.92 -8.93 -18.61
C SER A 144 -9.64 -8.20 -19.02
N LEU A 145 -8.79 -8.86 -19.82
CA LEU A 145 -7.53 -8.32 -20.32
C LEU A 145 -7.41 -8.56 -21.84
N THR A 146 -6.75 -7.62 -22.50
CA THR A 146 -6.30 -7.69 -23.89
C THR A 146 -4.83 -8.14 -23.98
N PRO A 147 -4.34 -8.58 -25.16
CA PRO A 147 -2.92 -8.83 -25.40
C PRO A 147 -2.02 -7.64 -25.03
N GLU A 148 -2.49 -6.42 -25.29
CA GLU A 148 -1.78 -5.18 -24.99
C GLU A 148 -1.63 -4.98 -23.47
N ASP A 149 -2.65 -5.32 -22.68
CA ASP A 149 -2.59 -5.24 -21.22
C ASP A 149 -1.53 -6.19 -20.65
N VAL A 150 -1.51 -7.45 -21.13
CA VAL A 150 -0.51 -8.43 -20.69
C VAL A 150 0.88 -8.04 -21.16
N THR A 151 1.02 -7.53 -22.38
CA THR A 151 2.30 -6.99 -22.88
C THR A 151 2.81 -5.86 -21.99
N SER A 152 1.94 -4.92 -21.61
CA SER A 152 2.26 -3.79 -20.73
C SER A 152 2.71 -4.26 -19.34
N LEU A 153 2.01 -5.23 -18.75
CA LEU A 153 2.37 -5.86 -17.47
C LEU A 153 3.76 -6.50 -17.53
N LEU A 154 4.01 -7.31 -18.55
CA LEU A 154 5.29 -8.00 -18.73
C LEU A 154 6.43 -7.03 -19.03
N MET A 155 6.17 -5.97 -19.79
CA MET A 155 7.17 -4.94 -20.08
C MET A 155 7.57 -4.15 -18.81
N CYS A 156 6.60 -3.78 -17.97
CA CYS A 156 6.89 -3.15 -16.68
C CYS A 156 7.74 -4.07 -15.79
N THR A 157 7.39 -5.35 -15.76
CA THR A 157 8.14 -6.38 -15.03
C THR A 157 9.57 -6.49 -15.53
N TYR A 158 9.76 -6.53 -16.85
CA TYR A 158 11.06 -6.58 -17.50
C TYR A 158 11.90 -5.36 -17.15
N GLN A 159 11.37 -4.14 -17.31
CA GLN A 159 12.09 -2.90 -17.03
C GLN A 159 12.59 -2.85 -15.58
N ILE A 160 11.71 -3.11 -14.60
CA ILE A 160 12.10 -3.13 -13.19
C ILE A 160 13.18 -4.18 -12.93
N SER A 161 13.06 -5.35 -13.54
CA SER A 161 14.00 -6.45 -13.31
C SER A 161 15.38 -6.16 -13.90
N MET A 162 15.43 -5.56 -15.09
CA MET A 162 16.68 -5.26 -15.79
C MET A 162 17.38 -4.04 -15.22
N ASP A 163 16.65 -3.01 -14.82
CA ASP A 163 17.22 -1.81 -14.20
C ASP A 163 17.89 -2.10 -12.84
N HIS A 164 17.46 -3.17 -12.16
CA HIS A 164 18.01 -3.60 -10.87
C HIS A 164 18.75 -4.94 -10.95
N TYR A 165 19.23 -5.31 -12.14
CA TYR A 165 20.01 -6.53 -12.31
C TYR A 165 21.35 -6.43 -11.55
N SER A 166 21.80 -7.53 -10.96
CA SER A 166 22.96 -7.55 -10.05
C SER A 166 24.28 -7.11 -10.72
N GLU A 167 24.40 -7.32 -12.03
CA GLU A 167 25.56 -6.91 -12.83
C GLU A 167 25.40 -5.49 -13.42
N GLY A 168 24.40 -4.75 -12.93
CA GLY A 168 24.01 -3.44 -13.46
C GLY A 168 22.97 -3.53 -14.57
N PRO A 169 22.40 -2.37 -15.00
CA PRO A 169 21.29 -2.32 -15.95
C PRO A 169 21.55 -3.09 -17.25
N GLN A 170 20.66 -4.02 -17.59
CA GLN A 170 20.76 -4.84 -18.80
C GLN A 170 19.70 -4.48 -19.84
N MET A 171 19.96 -4.80 -21.11
CA MET A 171 18.96 -4.66 -22.17
C MET A 171 18.91 -5.92 -23.05
N CYS A 172 17.70 -6.30 -23.47
CA CYS A 172 17.46 -7.39 -24.39
C CYS A 172 16.97 -6.82 -25.71
N LEU A 173 17.80 -6.93 -26.76
CA LEU A 173 17.49 -6.42 -28.10
C LEU A 173 16.22 -7.03 -28.71
N SER A 174 15.84 -8.22 -28.25
CA SER A 174 14.67 -8.96 -28.74
C SER A 174 13.49 -8.95 -27.78
N VAL A 175 13.47 -8.06 -26.78
CA VAL A 175 12.42 -8.06 -25.73
C VAL A 175 11.01 -8.04 -26.32
N HIS A 176 10.75 -7.18 -27.30
CA HIS A 176 9.42 -7.10 -27.93
C HIS A 176 9.03 -8.39 -28.64
N LYS A 177 9.98 -9.03 -29.35
CA LYS A 177 9.72 -10.31 -30.03
C LYS A 177 9.43 -11.42 -29.02
N THR A 178 10.18 -11.47 -27.93
CA THR A 178 9.98 -12.45 -26.85
C THR A 178 8.63 -12.23 -26.16
N LEU A 179 8.30 -11.00 -25.78
CA LEU A 179 7.03 -10.67 -25.13
C LEU A 179 5.83 -11.00 -26.04
N ASN A 180 5.91 -10.67 -27.33
CA ASN A 180 4.86 -11.01 -28.28
C ASN A 180 4.64 -12.53 -28.35
N ALA A 181 5.71 -13.33 -28.44
CA ALA A 181 5.57 -14.78 -28.47
C ALA A 181 4.93 -15.35 -27.17
N VAL A 182 5.29 -14.80 -26.01
CA VAL A 182 4.69 -15.16 -24.71
C VAL A 182 3.21 -14.80 -24.70
N VAL A 183 2.85 -13.59 -25.12
CA VAL A 183 1.45 -13.12 -25.15
C VAL A 183 0.62 -13.92 -26.16
N ASP A 184 1.16 -14.21 -27.34
CA ASP A 184 0.51 -15.04 -28.36
C ASP A 184 0.22 -16.45 -27.82
N SER A 185 1.14 -17.03 -27.04
CA SER A 185 0.94 -18.33 -26.38
C SER A 185 -0.08 -18.30 -25.24
N CYS A 186 -0.37 -17.13 -24.67
CA CYS A 186 -1.44 -16.96 -23.68
C CYS A 186 -2.80 -16.81 -24.38
N PHE A 187 -2.88 -15.97 -25.41
CA PHE A 187 -4.14 -15.61 -26.05
C PHE A 187 -4.59 -16.58 -27.14
N HIS A 188 -3.67 -17.26 -27.83
CA HIS A 188 -3.98 -18.14 -28.96
C HIS A 188 -4.92 -17.48 -30.00
N GLY A 189 -4.66 -16.20 -30.32
CA GLY A 189 -5.45 -15.42 -31.27
C GLY A 189 -6.77 -14.84 -30.72
N LYS A 190 -7.11 -15.07 -29.45
CA LYS A 190 -8.24 -14.38 -28.79
C LYS A 190 -7.90 -12.91 -28.57
N LYS A 191 -8.90 -12.05 -28.64
CA LYS A 191 -8.74 -10.59 -28.40
C LYS A 191 -8.84 -10.21 -26.93
N VAL A 192 -9.54 -11.02 -26.14
CA VAL A 192 -9.83 -10.76 -24.73
C VAL A 192 -9.84 -12.08 -23.97
N LEU A 193 -9.29 -12.09 -22.76
CA LEU A 193 -9.33 -13.20 -21.82
C LEU A 193 -9.78 -12.70 -20.45
N SER A 194 -10.38 -13.58 -19.63
CA SER A 194 -10.70 -13.22 -18.24
C SER A 194 -9.43 -13.10 -17.40
N ALA A 195 -9.45 -12.21 -16.40
CA ALA A 195 -8.34 -12.04 -15.46
C ALA A 195 -7.99 -13.34 -14.73
N GLN A 196 -8.99 -14.17 -14.42
CA GLN A 196 -8.78 -15.47 -13.81
C GLN A 196 -8.02 -16.43 -14.75
N TYR A 197 -8.39 -16.48 -16.03
CA TYR A 197 -7.67 -17.31 -17.01
C TYR A 197 -6.21 -16.87 -17.12
N VAL A 198 -5.97 -15.57 -17.27
CA VAL A 198 -4.62 -15.02 -17.37
C VAL A 198 -3.82 -15.31 -16.11
N THR A 199 -4.42 -15.21 -14.92
CA THR A 199 -3.76 -15.54 -13.64
C THR A 199 -3.29 -16.99 -13.61
N HIS A 200 -4.15 -17.94 -13.97
CA HIS A 200 -3.78 -19.37 -14.03
C HIS A 200 -2.73 -19.65 -15.12
N TRP A 201 -2.80 -18.95 -16.25
CA TRP A 201 -1.80 -19.09 -17.30
C TRP A 201 -0.42 -18.60 -16.81
N VAL A 202 -0.36 -17.46 -16.13
CA VAL A 202 0.86 -16.91 -15.52
C VAL A 202 1.43 -17.88 -14.49
N GLU A 203 0.58 -18.42 -13.62
CA GLU A 203 0.95 -19.42 -12.61
C GLU A 203 1.59 -20.66 -13.25
N ALA A 204 1.00 -21.18 -14.33
CA ALA A 204 1.49 -22.39 -14.99
C ALA A 204 2.77 -22.17 -15.82
N ASN A 205 2.93 -21.01 -16.47
CA ASN A 205 3.98 -20.82 -17.50
C ASN A 205 5.10 -19.87 -17.08
N ILE A 206 4.81 -18.86 -16.25
CA ILE A 206 5.77 -17.82 -15.83
C ILE A 206 5.60 -17.46 -14.33
N PRO A 207 5.59 -18.45 -13.41
CA PRO A 207 5.12 -18.29 -12.03
C PRO A 207 5.86 -17.23 -11.21
N ARG A 208 7.14 -17.01 -11.50
CA ARG A 208 8.03 -16.10 -10.76
C ARG A 208 8.19 -14.74 -11.43
N LEU A 209 7.72 -14.59 -12.67
CA LEU A 209 8.08 -13.46 -13.51
C LEU A 209 7.59 -12.15 -12.90
N LEU A 210 6.38 -12.12 -12.33
CA LEU A 210 5.75 -10.88 -11.84
C LEU A 210 6.26 -10.38 -10.47
N PHE A 211 6.97 -11.20 -9.69
CA PHE A 211 7.37 -10.85 -8.32
C PHE A 211 8.31 -9.64 -8.17
N PRO A 212 9.17 -9.29 -9.14
CA PRO A 212 9.93 -8.05 -9.11
C PRO A 212 9.04 -6.80 -8.99
N LEU A 213 7.86 -6.78 -9.64
CA LEU A 213 6.91 -5.66 -9.49
C LEU A 213 6.43 -5.52 -8.05
N HIS A 214 6.03 -6.64 -7.43
CA HIS A 214 5.55 -6.67 -6.06
C HIS A 214 6.63 -6.21 -5.07
N ARG A 215 7.85 -6.76 -5.19
CA ARG A 215 8.98 -6.37 -4.33
C ARG A 215 9.32 -4.89 -4.47
N PHE A 216 9.32 -4.38 -5.71
CA PHE A 216 9.55 -2.96 -5.96
C PHE A 216 8.47 -2.08 -5.31
N ALA A 217 7.19 -2.43 -5.47
CA ALA A 217 6.09 -1.69 -4.85
C ALA A 217 6.16 -1.73 -3.32
N ILE A 218 6.38 -2.90 -2.71
CA ILE A 218 6.59 -3.03 -1.25
C ILE A 218 7.73 -2.12 -0.81
N HIS A 219 8.86 -2.18 -1.50
CA HIS A 219 10.03 -1.37 -1.18
C HIS A 219 9.68 0.12 -1.23
N ALA A 220 9.15 0.59 -2.36
CA ALA A 220 8.79 1.99 -2.53
C ALA A 220 7.83 2.49 -1.45
N LEU A 221 6.77 1.72 -1.14
CA LEU A 221 5.79 2.10 -0.11
C LEU A 221 6.36 2.07 1.31
N ALA A 222 7.32 1.19 1.60
CA ALA A 222 7.91 1.04 2.93
C ALA A 222 9.11 1.97 3.20
N THR A 223 9.81 2.43 2.16
CA THR A 223 11.10 3.11 2.32
C THR A 223 11.16 4.52 1.75
N ALA A 224 10.32 4.88 0.77
CA ALA A 224 10.45 6.16 0.07
C ALA A 224 10.26 7.39 0.97
N TRP A 225 9.55 7.27 2.10
CA TRP A 225 9.43 8.36 3.06
C TRP A 225 10.81 8.88 3.54
N ARG A 226 11.82 8.01 3.63
CA ARG A 226 13.18 8.40 4.07
C ARG A 226 13.81 9.40 3.10
N THR A 227 13.74 9.10 1.81
CA THR A 227 14.30 9.98 0.76
C THR A 227 13.46 11.24 0.58
N LEU A 228 12.14 11.15 0.77
CA LEU A 228 11.25 12.30 0.61
C LEU A 228 11.31 13.28 1.78
N GLU A 229 11.71 12.84 2.97
CA GLU A 229 12.04 13.72 4.11
C GLU A 229 13.33 14.52 3.84
N GLU A 230 14.32 13.90 3.17
CA GLU A 230 15.61 14.53 2.85
C GLU A 230 15.52 15.57 1.71
N ASP A 231 14.53 15.43 0.82
CA ASP A 231 14.28 16.33 -0.33
C ASP A 231 13.52 17.63 0.02
N GLU A 232 13.34 17.98 1.31
CA GLU A 232 13.00 19.37 1.67
C GLU A 232 14.16 20.32 1.26
N PRO A 233 13.86 21.52 0.75
CA PRO A 233 14.73 22.20 -0.20
C PRO A 233 16.05 22.66 0.45
N SER A 234 17.12 21.89 0.24
CA SER A 234 18.46 22.44 0.14
C SER A 234 18.73 22.80 -1.33
N PRO A 235 19.10 24.05 -1.66
CA PRO A 235 19.39 24.42 -3.02
C PRO A 235 20.71 23.76 -3.44
N ALA A 236 20.62 22.93 -4.49
CA ALA A 236 21.67 22.15 -5.12
C ALA A 236 21.99 20.79 -4.46
N VAL A 237 21.61 19.70 -5.12
CA VAL A 237 22.51 18.78 -5.85
C VAL A 237 21.66 17.65 -6.46
N GLY A 238 22.10 17.15 -7.62
CA GLY A 238 21.36 16.26 -8.50
C GLY A 238 21.01 14.88 -7.92
N LYS A 239 19.85 14.42 -8.38
CA LYS A 239 19.20 13.12 -8.17
C LYS A 239 20.15 11.94 -8.37
N ASN A 240 20.18 11.01 -7.40
CA ASN A 240 20.32 9.54 -7.55
C ASN A 240 20.58 8.86 -6.19
N VAL A 241 19.55 8.71 -5.34
CA VAL A 241 19.67 8.02 -4.03
C VAL A 241 18.92 6.68 -3.99
N PHE A 242 17.92 6.48 -4.85
CA PHE A 242 17.06 5.28 -4.85
C PHE A 242 17.81 3.97 -5.14
N GLU A 243 18.97 4.04 -5.80
CA GLU A 243 19.73 2.88 -6.30
C GLU A 243 20.57 2.18 -5.20
N LYS A 244 21.02 2.91 -4.16
CA LYS A 244 21.94 2.36 -3.15
C LYS A 244 21.26 1.46 -2.10
N ILE A 245 19.96 1.62 -1.88
CA ILE A 245 19.23 0.84 -0.86
C ILE A 245 18.72 -0.49 -1.44
N PHE A 246 18.35 -0.51 -2.73
CA PHE A 246 17.81 -1.72 -3.37
C PHE A 246 18.88 -2.82 -3.55
N LEU A 247 20.14 -2.44 -3.80
CA LEU A 247 21.26 -3.38 -3.98
C LEU A 247 21.73 -4.09 -2.70
N ASN A 248 21.35 -3.62 -1.50
CA ASN A 248 21.71 -4.29 -0.24
C ASN A 248 20.69 -5.35 0.22
N LEU A 249 19.65 -5.59 -0.58
CA LEU A 249 18.59 -6.57 -0.32
C LEU A 249 18.64 -7.79 -1.27
N PHE A 250 19.70 -7.88 -2.10
CA PHE A 250 19.98 -9.02 -2.98
C PHE A 250 21.38 -9.58 -2.73
#